data_AF-J1EN84-F1
#
_entry.id   AF-J1EN84-F1
#
_cell.length_a   1.000
_cell.length_b   1.000
_cell.length_c   1.000
_cell.angle_alpha   90.00
_cell.angle_beta   90.00
_cell.angle_gamma   90.00
#
_symmetry.space_group_name_H-M   'P 1'
#
loop_
_entity.id
_entity.type
_entity.pdbx_description
1 polymer ?
#
loop_
_entity_poly.entity_id
_entity_poly.type
_entity_poly.pdbx_seq_one_letter_code
_entity_poly.pdbx_strand_id
1 'polypeptide(L)'
;MGTFAQAANFVSMHQSAHKIALPPAPGTFVYPFDTKVGFKAQYDPAGVTGCAIGFGTGGCAFPGGGSLSLPEFTGFQMQSQEFKVYIPAGSRSFLFSGYAAQGTQSAFVLRYGKEPTRVAPLSASEYSIAQVNERIDTSFGRLVNEDVDHFVVHDGGGTLRFVGGQLDANRSSTDQGKWLYVRQLSGAALYDYQGAIDVDMPKYAAGYAKISWTTSPFPDPVDAASPTTPTTPTTPTTPTTPTTPTTPTTPTTPAPTAGAVTTTMVSAAGQPLKLDITLEQTSTAVAASEKTSVWIAARIPANGLFFTTDVWFFRKADSWVQLVLPNPETVAYSSQIPSATSLKFSPSFDLTTDDLRAFNVEIYFGYKNSNGSFISKGKIW
;
A
#
# COMPACT_ATOMS: atom_id res chain seq x y z
N MET A 1 7.78 8.31 -23.88
CA MET A 1 7.65 7.40 -22.72
C MET A 1 6.46 7.89 -21.90
N GLY A 2 5.31 7.24 -22.03
CA GLY A 2 4.19 7.51 -21.13
C GLY A 2 4.48 6.82 -19.80
N THR A 3 4.67 7.58 -18.73
CA THR A 3 4.66 7.05 -17.37
C THR A 3 3.26 6.50 -17.12
N PHE A 4 3.11 5.17 -17.12
CA PHE A 4 1.92 4.57 -16.53
C PHE A 4 1.89 5.01 -15.07
N ALA A 5 0.92 5.85 -14.71
CA ALA A 5 0.70 6.27 -13.34
C ALA A 5 0.53 4.99 -12.50
N GLN A 6 1.45 4.77 -11.56
CA GLN A 6 1.35 3.73 -10.57
C GLN A 6 0.01 3.92 -9.85
N ALA A 7 -0.89 2.92 -9.91
CA ALA A 7 -2.07 2.92 -9.06
C ALA A 7 -1.58 2.84 -7.61
N ALA A 8 -1.94 3.80 -6.78
CA ALA A 8 -1.56 3.78 -5.38
C ALA A 8 -2.28 2.62 -4.68
N ASN A 9 -1.57 1.91 -3.79
CA ASN A 9 -2.11 0.76 -3.05
C ASN A 9 -2.18 1.12 -1.57
N PHE A 10 -3.07 2.05 -1.22
CA PHE A 10 -3.30 2.47 0.16
C PHE A 10 -3.99 1.38 0.98
N VAL A 11 -3.24 0.79 1.90
CA VAL A 11 -3.76 -0.23 2.83
C VAL A 11 -4.49 0.43 3.99
N SER A 12 -5.70 -0.02 4.30
CA SER A 12 -6.43 0.46 5.48
C SER A 12 -5.80 -0.07 6.77
N MET A 13 -5.47 0.84 7.70
CA MET A 13 -4.96 0.45 9.02
C MET A 13 -6.00 -0.32 9.86
N HIS A 14 -7.28 -0.22 9.50
CA HIS A 14 -8.35 -0.92 10.21
C HIS A 14 -8.40 -2.42 9.89
N GLN A 15 -7.67 -2.88 8.87
CA GLN A 15 -7.50 -4.30 8.56
C GLN A 15 -6.50 -5.00 9.49
N SER A 16 -5.74 -4.24 10.27
CA SER A 16 -4.91 -4.80 11.32
C SER A 16 -5.77 -5.16 12.54
N ALA A 17 -5.57 -6.35 13.09
CA ALA A 17 -6.35 -6.84 14.22
C ALA A 17 -6.05 -6.03 15.49
N HIS A 18 -7.09 -5.50 16.11
CA HIS A 18 -7.03 -4.82 17.39
C HIS A 18 -7.29 -5.85 18.50
N LYS A 19 -6.28 -6.14 19.33
CA LYS A 19 -6.39 -7.03 20.48
C LYS A 19 -6.56 -6.24 21.77
N ILE A 20 -7.53 -6.62 22.58
CA ILE A 20 -7.90 -5.97 23.84
C ILE A 20 -7.76 -6.98 24.97
N ALA A 21 -6.91 -6.73 25.96
CA ALA A 21 -6.90 -7.54 27.17
C ALA A 21 -8.19 -7.31 27.97
N LEU A 22 -8.94 -8.37 28.23
CA LEU A 22 -10.10 -8.36 29.10
C LEU A 22 -9.67 -8.58 30.56
N PRO A 23 -10.46 -8.12 31.56
CA PRO A 23 -10.17 -8.40 32.95
C PRO A 23 -9.99 -9.90 33.18
N PRO A 24 -8.89 -10.33 33.84
CA PRO A 24 -8.66 -11.74 34.09
C PRO A 24 -9.68 -12.25 35.11
N ALA A 25 -9.95 -13.55 35.10
CA ALA A 25 -10.82 -14.14 36.11
C ALA A 25 -10.23 -13.88 37.51
N PRO A 26 -11.05 -13.65 38.55
CA PRO A 26 -10.57 -13.43 39.91
C PRO A 26 -9.58 -14.50 40.35
N GLY A 27 -8.41 -14.08 40.83
CA GLY A 27 -7.34 -15.00 41.25
C GLY A 27 -6.45 -15.53 40.11
N THR A 28 -6.60 -15.03 38.88
CA THR A 28 -5.76 -15.41 37.74
C THR A 28 -5.01 -14.20 37.16
N PHE A 29 -3.87 -14.46 36.50
CA PHE A 29 -3.12 -13.47 35.71
C PHE A 29 -3.22 -13.76 34.20
N VAL A 30 -4.15 -14.63 33.79
CA VAL A 30 -4.39 -14.97 32.39
C VAL A 30 -5.42 -14.01 31.82
N TYR A 31 -4.98 -13.09 30.98
CA TYR A 31 -5.84 -12.13 30.31
C TYR A 31 -6.47 -12.80 29.07
N PRO A 32 -7.80 -12.95 28.99
CA PRO A 32 -8.45 -13.23 27.71
C PRO A 32 -8.33 -12.00 26.81
N PHE A 33 -8.35 -12.20 25.49
CA PHE A 33 -8.29 -11.08 24.55
C PHE A 33 -9.53 -11.04 23.65
N ASP A 34 -10.18 -9.88 23.58
CA ASP A 34 -11.15 -9.59 22.51
C ASP A 34 -10.38 -9.08 21.29
N THR A 35 -10.69 -9.59 20.10
CA THR A 35 -9.98 -9.23 18.87
C THR A 35 -10.96 -8.73 17.83
N LYS A 36 -10.77 -7.48 17.38
CA LYS A 36 -11.65 -6.84 16.38
C LYS A 36 -10.86 -6.41 15.15
N VAL A 37 -11.43 -6.66 13.97
CA VAL A 37 -10.83 -6.32 12.67
C VAL A 37 -11.86 -5.61 11.81
N GLY A 38 -11.42 -4.61 11.05
CA GLY A 38 -12.26 -3.74 10.24
C GLY A 38 -12.86 -2.61 11.07
N PHE A 39 -12.97 -1.43 10.48
CA PHE A 39 -13.46 -0.22 11.12
C PHE A 39 -14.85 -0.43 11.69
N LYS A 40 -15.70 -1.19 10.99
CA LYS A 40 -17.06 -1.49 11.44
C LYS A 40 -17.07 -2.12 12.83
N ALA A 41 -16.28 -3.16 13.06
CA ALA A 41 -16.23 -3.85 14.35
C ALA A 41 -15.42 -3.06 15.39
N GLN A 42 -14.32 -2.44 14.98
CA GLN A 42 -13.42 -1.70 15.87
C GLN A 42 -14.08 -0.46 16.49
N TYR A 43 -14.94 0.20 15.72
CA TYR A 43 -15.55 1.49 16.07
C TYR A 43 -17.06 1.47 15.87
N ASP A 44 -17.73 0.38 16.24
CA ASP A 44 -19.20 0.42 16.37
C ASP A 44 -19.57 1.46 17.45
N PRO A 45 -20.52 2.39 17.21
CA PRO A 45 -20.98 3.38 18.19
C PRO A 45 -21.76 2.78 19.38
N ALA A 46 -21.40 1.58 19.83
CA ALA A 46 -21.87 0.95 21.05
C ALA A 46 -21.08 1.52 22.26
N GLY A 47 -21.74 2.27 23.15
CA GLY A 47 -21.11 2.86 24.34
C GLY A 47 -21.98 3.91 25.04
N VAL A 48 -21.49 4.44 26.17
CA VAL A 48 -22.13 5.52 26.94
C VAL A 48 -21.50 6.86 26.53
N THR A 49 -22.31 7.92 26.40
CA THR A 49 -21.84 9.29 26.14
C THR A 49 -20.79 9.71 27.19
N GLY A 50 -19.62 10.19 26.75
CA GLY A 50 -18.50 10.58 27.63
C GLY A 50 -17.40 9.51 27.79
N CYS A 51 -17.52 8.36 27.13
CA CYS A 51 -16.51 7.29 27.13
C CYS A 51 -15.74 7.22 25.80
N ALA A 52 -14.66 6.44 25.79
CA ALA A 52 -14.13 5.94 24.52
C ALA A 52 -15.23 5.14 23.80
N ILE A 53 -15.38 5.36 22.49
CA ILE A 53 -16.39 4.71 21.65
C ILE A 53 -15.71 3.60 20.86
N GLY A 54 -16.33 2.43 20.77
CA GLY A 54 -15.58 1.21 20.54
C GLY A 54 -14.79 0.82 21.79
N PHE A 55 -13.63 0.18 21.62
CA PHE A 55 -12.66 -0.26 22.66
C PHE A 55 -12.88 0.37 24.05
N GLY A 56 -13.18 -0.46 25.06
CA GLY A 56 -13.37 0.00 26.44
C GLY A 56 -12.62 -0.88 27.43
N THR A 57 -11.81 -0.26 28.28
CA THR A 57 -11.99 -0.20 29.74
C THR A 57 -10.85 0.64 30.33
N GLY A 58 -11.06 1.93 30.57
CA GLY A 58 -10.10 2.73 31.35
C GLY A 58 -10.06 4.21 31.03
N GLY A 59 -11.03 4.97 31.53
CA GLY A 59 -10.93 6.42 31.67
C GLY A 59 -11.64 7.24 30.58
N CYS A 60 -12.75 7.86 30.98
CA CYS A 60 -13.31 9.02 30.32
C CYS A 60 -12.31 10.19 30.39
N ALA A 61 -11.39 10.29 29.43
CA ALA A 61 -10.37 11.35 29.46
C ALA A 61 -10.93 12.74 29.11
N PHE A 62 -12.13 12.85 28.51
CA PHE A 62 -12.66 14.12 28.02
C PHE A 62 -14.13 14.35 28.42
N PRO A 63 -14.44 15.33 29.30
CA PRO A 63 -15.82 15.68 29.61
C PRO A 63 -16.53 16.31 28.39
N GLY A 64 -17.59 15.63 27.92
CA GLY A 64 -18.52 16.13 26.89
C GLY A 64 -18.24 15.70 25.43
N GLY A 65 -17.36 14.71 25.21
CA GLY A 65 -17.07 14.10 23.90
C GLY A 65 -16.89 12.58 24.01
N GLY A 66 -16.91 11.87 22.89
CA GLY A 66 -16.48 10.47 22.84
C GLY A 66 -15.11 10.36 22.20
N SER A 67 -14.27 9.41 22.62
CA SER A 67 -12.91 9.24 22.07
C SER A 67 -12.75 7.92 21.32
N LEU A 68 -12.26 7.96 20.09
CA LEU A 68 -11.87 6.77 19.34
C LEU A 68 -10.36 6.61 19.49
N SER A 69 -9.93 5.66 20.31
CA SER A 69 -8.52 5.30 20.36
C SER A 69 -8.15 4.52 19.09
N LEU A 70 -7.15 4.98 18.36
CA LEU A 70 -6.46 4.10 17.43
C LEU A 70 -5.66 3.11 18.30
N PRO A 71 -5.78 1.78 18.08
CA PRO A 71 -4.95 0.80 18.76
C PRO A 71 -3.50 1.27 18.83
N GLU A 72 -2.87 1.11 19.99
CA GLU A 72 -1.42 1.06 20.02
C GLU A 72 -1.02 -0.26 19.35
N PHE A 73 -0.54 -0.17 18.11
CA PHE A 73 -0.08 -1.35 17.38
C PHE A 73 1.33 -1.72 17.84
N THR A 74 1.48 -2.07 19.12
CA THR A 74 2.77 -2.45 19.71
C THR A 74 3.35 -3.67 19.00
N GLY A 75 4.57 -3.54 18.48
CA GLY A 75 5.27 -4.58 17.74
C GLY A 75 4.81 -4.77 16.29
N PHE A 76 3.90 -3.93 15.78
CA PHE A 76 3.52 -3.96 14.37
C PHE A 76 4.42 -3.04 13.55
N GLN A 77 5.19 -3.63 12.65
CA GLN A 77 5.87 -2.90 11.58
C GLN A 77 4.88 -2.74 10.42
N MET A 78 4.48 -1.51 10.10
CA MET A 78 3.83 -1.29 8.81
C MET A 78 4.87 -1.38 7.72
N GLN A 79 4.84 -2.48 6.99
CA GLN A 79 5.67 -2.67 5.81
C GLN A 79 5.15 -1.87 4.61
N SER A 80 3.90 -1.39 4.67
CA SER A 80 3.28 -0.60 3.62
C SER A 80 3.72 0.86 3.69
N GLN A 81 4.39 1.32 2.64
CA GLN A 81 4.72 2.73 2.44
C GLN A 81 3.50 3.61 2.14
N GLU A 82 2.35 3.01 1.83
CA GLU A 82 1.10 3.69 1.54
C GLU A 82 -0.01 3.12 2.41
N PHE A 83 -0.62 3.95 3.25
CA PHE A 83 -1.70 3.53 4.13
C PHE A 83 -2.73 4.60 4.37
N LYS A 84 -3.90 4.19 4.84
CA LYS A 84 -5.01 5.08 5.10
C LYS A 84 -5.70 4.79 6.42
N VAL A 85 -6.21 5.85 7.04
CA VAL A 85 -6.96 5.84 8.29
C VAL A 85 -8.27 6.55 8.05
N TYR A 86 -9.39 5.95 8.46
CA TYR A 86 -10.69 6.59 8.33
C TYR A 86 -10.92 7.54 9.50
N ILE A 87 -11.11 8.82 9.20
CA ILE A 87 -11.51 9.85 10.17
C ILE A 87 -13.02 10.03 10.01
N PRO A 88 -13.85 9.64 10.99
CA PRO A 88 -15.29 9.63 10.82
C PRO A 88 -15.91 11.03 10.94
N ALA A 89 -17.17 11.15 10.55
CA ALA A 89 -17.95 12.35 10.83
C ALA A 89 -18.00 12.62 12.34
N GLY A 90 -18.18 13.87 12.72
CA GLY A 90 -18.12 14.27 14.13
C GLY A 90 -16.70 14.44 14.69
N SER A 91 -15.63 14.18 13.94
CA SER A 91 -14.25 14.36 14.45
C SER A 91 -13.92 15.82 14.75
N ARG A 92 -13.51 16.10 15.99
CA ARG A 92 -13.18 17.43 16.54
C ARG A 92 -11.68 17.63 16.67
N SER A 93 -10.98 16.56 17.03
CA SER A 93 -9.52 16.52 17.10
C SER A 93 -9.01 15.18 16.61
N PHE A 94 -7.80 15.19 16.06
CA PHE A 94 -7.12 13.98 15.64
C PHE A 94 -5.65 14.06 15.99
N LEU A 95 -5.18 13.05 16.71
CA LEU A 95 -3.79 12.84 17.04
C LEU A 95 -3.36 11.53 16.41
N PHE A 96 -2.26 11.56 15.67
CA PHE A 96 -1.69 10.37 15.06
C PHE A 96 -0.17 10.46 15.08
N SER A 97 0.47 9.40 15.58
CA SER A 97 1.91 9.29 15.69
C SER A 97 2.36 7.86 15.41
N GLY A 98 3.62 7.72 15.05
CA GLY A 98 4.31 6.44 14.96
C GLY A 98 5.75 6.60 15.46
N TYR A 99 6.53 5.55 15.36
CA TYR A 99 7.92 5.52 15.78
C TYR A 99 8.84 5.26 14.60
N ALA A 100 9.81 6.16 14.37
CA ALA A 100 10.78 6.00 13.30
C ALA A 100 12.06 5.32 13.81
N ALA A 101 12.70 4.54 12.93
CA ALA A 101 14.01 3.95 13.22
C ALA A 101 15.07 5.04 13.49
N GLN A 102 15.98 4.76 14.42
CA GLN A 102 17.11 5.66 14.71
C GLN A 102 17.96 5.91 13.47
N GLY A 103 18.50 7.13 13.38
CA GLY A 103 19.41 7.53 12.29
C GLY A 103 18.78 7.60 10.90
N THR A 104 17.44 7.53 10.77
CA THR A 104 16.77 7.55 9.48
C THR A 104 15.99 8.84 9.26
N GLN A 105 16.34 9.56 8.20
CA GLN A 105 15.55 10.69 7.72
C GLN A 105 14.30 10.16 7.00
N SER A 106 13.12 10.60 7.44
CA SER A 106 11.85 10.11 6.91
C SER A 106 10.99 11.27 6.42
N ALA A 107 10.32 11.10 5.28
CA ALA A 107 9.40 12.08 4.73
C ALA A 107 8.09 11.41 4.34
N PHE A 108 6.99 12.08 4.63
CA PHE A 108 5.64 11.63 4.38
C PHE A 108 4.84 12.74 3.72
N VAL A 109 3.87 12.33 2.91
CA VAL A 109 2.85 13.20 2.36
C VAL A 109 1.47 12.69 2.76
N LEU A 110 0.65 13.60 3.27
CA LEU A 110 -0.68 13.34 3.78
C LEU A 110 -1.70 14.12 2.99
N ARG A 111 -2.86 13.52 2.75
CA ARG A 111 -4.00 14.20 2.15
C ARG A 111 -5.33 13.64 2.63
N TYR A 112 -6.28 14.52 2.91
CA TYR A 112 -7.59 14.16 3.44
C TYR A 112 -8.63 14.03 2.31
N GLY A 113 -9.32 12.90 2.27
CA GLY A 113 -10.40 12.60 1.31
C GLY A 113 -9.96 12.11 -0.06
N LYS A 114 -8.66 12.17 -0.39
CA LYS A 114 -8.10 11.62 -1.63
C LYS A 114 -6.61 11.37 -1.49
N GLU A 115 -6.08 10.59 -2.41
CA GLU A 115 -4.67 10.22 -2.47
C GLU A 115 -3.76 11.45 -2.68
N PRO A 116 -2.58 11.50 -2.01
CA PRO A 116 -1.54 12.47 -2.30
C PRO A 116 -1.07 12.41 -3.74
N THR A 117 -0.79 13.57 -4.31
CA THR A 117 -0.25 13.66 -5.67
C THR A 117 1.27 13.45 -5.73
N ARG A 118 1.99 13.79 -4.65
CA ARG A 118 3.43 13.58 -4.57
C ARG A 118 3.76 12.09 -4.48
N VAL A 119 4.65 11.64 -5.36
CA VAL A 119 5.22 10.28 -5.36
C VAL A 119 6.74 10.31 -5.18
N ALA A 120 7.42 11.33 -5.72
CA ALA A 120 8.87 11.44 -5.66
C ALA A 120 9.38 11.81 -4.25
N PRO A 121 10.57 11.33 -3.84
CA PRO A 121 11.25 11.79 -2.63
C PRO A 121 11.41 13.32 -2.59
N LEU A 122 11.47 13.90 -1.40
CA LEU A 122 11.80 15.32 -1.25
C LEU A 122 13.29 15.57 -1.54
N SER A 123 13.58 16.64 -2.28
CA SER A 123 14.93 17.19 -2.35
C SER A 123 15.36 17.76 -0.98
N ALA A 124 16.67 17.96 -0.77
CA ALA A 124 17.18 18.50 0.49
C ALA A 124 16.58 19.88 0.85
N SER A 125 16.31 20.73 -0.16
CA SER A 125 15.65 22.02 0.05
C SER A 125 14.18 21.87 0.41
N GLU A 126 13.43 21.02 -0.33
CA GLU A 126 12.02 20.73 0.00
C GLU A 126 11.88 20.15 1.41
N TYR A 127 12.79 19.26 1.80
CA TYR A 127 12.82 18.67 3.13
C TYR A 127 13.02 19.72 4.22
N SER A 128 14.04 20.58 4.08
CA SER A 128 14.31 21.66 5.03
C SER A 128 13.14 22.65 5.14
N ILE A 129 12.49 22.96 4.01
CA ILE A 129 11.28 23.80 3.99
C ILE A 129 10.12 23.12 4.73
N ALA A 130 9.90 21.82 4.50
CA ALA A 130 8.85 21.06 5.17
C ALA A 130 9.08 21.03 6.69
N GLN A 131 10.33 20.88 7.12
CA GLN A 131 10.71 20.86 8.53
C GLN A 131 10.44 22.21 9.22
N VAL A 132 10.90 23.32 8.62
CA VAL A 132 10.71 24.67 9.19
C VAL A 132 9.23 25.06 9.24
N ASN A 133 8.42 24.57 8.31
CA ASN A 133 7.00 24.89 8.21
C ASN A 133 6.10 23.84 8.86
N GLU A 134 6.66 22.87 9.59
CA GLU A 134 5.85 21.88 10.29
C GLU A 134 4.98 22.55 11.35
N ARG A 135 3.69 22.26 11.31
CA ARG A 135 2.70 22.85 12.23
C ARG A 135 1.80 21.77 12.81
N ILE A 136 2.41 20.87 13.59
CA ILE A 136 1.75 19.66 14.06
C ILE A 136 0.45 19.96 14.83
N ASP A 137 0.42 20.98 15.68
CA ASP A 137 -0.74 21.32 16.52
C ASP A 137 -1.94 21.91 15.75
N THR A 138 -1.75 22.28 14.49
CA THR A 138 -2.84 22.77 13.61
C THR A 138 -3.04 21.88 12.39
N SER A 139 -2.24 20.81 12.27
CA SER A 139 -2.19 19.98 11.06
C SER A 139 -3.53 19.31 10.76
N PHE A 140 -4.31 18.92 11.77
CA PHE A 140 -5.65 18.36 11.53
C PHE A 140 -6.61 19.40 10.91
N GLY A 141 -6.67 20.60 11.48
CA GLY A 141 -7.46 21.71 10.94
C GLY A 141 -7.04 22.06 9.52
N ARG A 142 -5.73 22.08 9.24
CA ARG A 142 -5.21 22.32 7.90
C ARG A 142 -5.58 21.19 6.94
N LEU A 143 -5.39 19.93 7.30
CA LEU A 143 -5.75 18.76 6.49
C LEU A 143 -7.22 18.75 6.09
N VAL A 144 -8.11 19.19 6.98
CA VAL A 144 -9.55 19.20 6.71
C VAL A 144 -9.95 20.37 5.81
N ASN A 145 -9.29 21.52 5.94
CA ASN A 145 -9.68 22.76 5.27
C ASN A 145 -8.89 23.06 3.98
N GLU A 146 -7.67 22.55 3.86
CA GLU A 146 -6.78 22.77 2.73
C GLU A 146 -6.78 21.56 1.80
N ASP A 147 -6.99 21.80 0.50
CA ASP A 147 -6.94 20.74 -0.50
C ASP A 147 -5.54 20.63 -1.16
N VAL A 148 -4.51 20.45 -0.33
CA VAL A 148 -3.12 20.36 -0.76
C VAL A 148 -2.42 19.15 -0.15
N ASP A 149 -1.25 18.80 -0.69
CA ASP A 149 -0.38 17.78 -0.12
C ASP A 149 0.31 18.36 1.14
N HIS A 150 0.12 17.70 2.29
CA HIS A 150 0.74 18.09 3.56
C HIS A 150 1.98 17.26 3.82
N PHE A 151 3.13 17.91 3.99
CA PHE A 151 4.39 17.21 4.27
C PHE A 151 4.64 17.09 5.76
N VAL A 152 5.08 15.91 6.18
CA VAL A 152 5.60 15.62 7.53
C VAL A 152 6.99 15.03 7.35
N VAL A 153 7.96 15.55 8.07
CA VAL A 153 9.37 15.13 7.96
C VAL A 153 9.95 14.87 9.34
N HIS A 154 10.91 13.96 9.44
CA HIS A 154 11.51 13.59 10.71
C HIS A 154 12.98 13.18 10.58
N ASP A 155 13.83 13.85 11.36
CA ASP A 155 15.27 13.63 11.38
C ASP A 155 15.67 12.62 12.46
N GLY A 156 15.58 11.33 12.14
CA GLY A 156 16.07 10.26 13.02
C GLY A 156 15.09 9.85 14.12
N GLY A 157 15.46 8.79 14.85
CA GLY A 157 14.49 7.93 15.54
C GLY A 157 13.84 8.51 16.78
N GLY A 158 12.69 7.94 17.11
CA GLY A 158 11.81 8.46 18.15
C GLY A 158 10.38 8.55 17.66
N THR A 159 9.55 9.24 18.44
CA THR A 159 8.15 9.49 18.12
C THR A 159 8.04 10.52 17.00
N LEU A 160 7.56 10.06 15.84
CA LEU A 160 7.07 10.89 14.75
C LEU A 160 5.61 11.23 14.98
N ARG A 161 5.25 12.52 14.98
CA ARG A 161 3.84 12.95 15.00
C ARG A 161 3.42 13.31 13.58
N PHE A 162 2.41 12.62 13.08
CA PHE A 162 1.84 12.86 11.75
C PHE A 162 0.80 13.97 11.76
N VAL A 163 -0.13 13.87 12.70
CA VAL A 163 -1.26 14.77 12.80
C VAL A 163 -1.51 15.10 14.25
N GLY A 164 -1.87 16.35 14.49
CA GLY A 164 -2.30 16.88 15.76
C GLY A 164 -3.24 18.07 15.58
N GLY A 165 -3.95 18.39 16.64
CA GLY A 165 -4.77 19.59 16.72
C GLY A 165 -6.27 19.36 16.68
N GLN A 166 -6.98 20.48 16.85
CA GLN A 166 -8.44 20.57 16.85
C GLN A 166 -8.90 21.40 15.65
N LEU A 167 -10.11 21.18 15.15
CA LEU A 167 -10.63 21.92 14.01
C LEU A 167 -10.88 23.40 14.32
N ASP A 168 -11.31 23.74 15.53
CA ASP A 168 -11.33 25.11 16.05
C ASP A 168 -11.49 25.18 17.58
N ALA A 169 -11.37 26.40 18.12
CA ALA A 169 -11.55 26.70 19.55
C ALA A 169 -13.00 26.53 20.06
N ASN A 170 -13.98 26.49 19.16
CA ASN A 170 -15.41 26.30 19.48
C ASN A 170 -15.82 24.82 19.40
N ARG A 171 -14.85 23.93 19.19
CA ARG A 171 -15.01 22.48 19.07
C ARG A 171 -15.93 22.05 17.91
N SER A 172 -15.88 22.75 16.79
CA SER A 172 -16.48 22.30 15.53
C SER A 172 -15.94 20.93 15.14
N SER A 173 -16.73 20.21 14.37
CA SER A 173 -16.48 18.81 14.01
C SER A 173 -16.62 18.61 12.51
N THR A 174 -15.92 17.65 11.92
CA THR A 174 -16.13 17.25 10.52
C THR A 174 -17.59 16.88 10.24
N ASP A 175 -18.15 17.32 9.12
CA ASP A 175 -19.53 16.97 8.75
C ASP A 175 -19.65 15.59 8.07
N GLN A 176 -18.55 15.08 7.51
CA GLN A 176 -18.48 13.80 6.83
C GLN A 176 -17.19 13.07 7.22
N GLY A 177 -17.26 11.75 7.26
CA GLY A 177 -16.06 10.93 7.44
C GLY A 177 -15.34 10.70 6.13
N LYS A 178 -14.01 10.84 6.14
CA LYS A 178 -13.15 10.59 4.97
C LYS A 178 -11.88 9.87 5.37
N TRP A 179 -11.26 9.25 4.37
CA TRP A 179 -9.95 8.64 4.51
C TRP A 179 -8.86 9.71 4.55
N LEU A 180 -7.99 9.64 5.56
CA LEU A 180 -6.67 10.25 5.53
C LEU A 180 -5.74 9.27 4.83
N TYR A 181 -5.14 9.72 3.74
CA TYR A 181 -4.15 8.97 2.98
C TYR A 181 -2.75 9.43 3.38
N VAL A 182 -1.88 8.48 3.68
CA VAL A 182 -0.49 8.72 4.09
C VAL A 182 0.44 7.93 3.19
N ARG A 183 1.32 8.62 2.47
CA ARG A 183 2.38 8.00 1.66
C ARG A 183 3.74 8.38 2.24
N GLN A 184 4.55 7.38 2.50
CA GLN A 184 5.97 7.53 2.80
C GLN A 184 6.74 7.79 1.51
N LEU A 185 7.40 8.94 1.45
CA LEU A 185 8.25 9.35 0.33
C LEU A 185 9.70 8.90 0.51
N SER A 186 10.16 8.79 1.76
CA SER A 186 11.49 8.29 2.11
C SER A 186 11.55 7.80 3.57
N GLY A 187 12.60 7.06 3.89
CA GLY A 187 12.86 6.53 5.24
C GLY A 187 12.62 5.03 5.37
N ALA A 188 12.80 4.52 6.58
CA ALA A 188 12.56 3.12 6.93
C ALA A 188 11.11 2.90 7.33
N ALA A 189 10.67 1.65 7.39
CA ALA A 189 9.38 1.29 7.95
C ALA A 189 9.24 1.86 9.38
N LEU A 190 8.04 2.32 9.73
CA LEU A 190 7.77 2.78 11.08
C LEU A 190 7.22 1.65 11.94
N TYR A 191 7.31 1.89 13.24
CA TYR A 191 6.92 1.01 14.32
C TYR A 191 5.83 1.70 15.14
N ASP A 192 5.10 0.92 15.93
CA ASP A 192 4.31 1.39 17.08
C ASP A 192 3.49 2.66 16.77
N TYR A 193 2.47 2.48 15.92
CA TYR A 193 1.53 3.53 15.60
C TYR A 193 0.48 3.65 16.69
N GLN A 194 0.11 4.88 16.99
CA GLN A 194 -0.91 5.21 17.97
C GLN A 194 -1.62 6.49 17.59
N GLY A 195 -2.84 6.66 18.08
CA GLY A 195 -3.58 7.89 17.86
C GLY A 195 -4.90 7.91 18.62
N ALA A 196 -5.55 9.06 18.56
CA ALA A 196 -6.85 9.26 19.16
C ALA A 196 -7.65 10.27 18.34
N ILE A 197 -8.95 10.01 18.20
CA ILE A 197 -9.91 10.93 17.60
C ILE A 197 -10.88 11.35 18.71
N ASP A 198 -11.04 12.65 18.95
CA ASP A 198 -12.16 13.15 19.75
C ASP A 198 -13.33 13.41 18.81
N VAL A 199 -14.53 12.95 19.15
CA VAL A 199 -15.72 13.08 18.32
C VAL A 199 -16.92 13.67 19.05
N ASP A 200 -17.73 14.40 18.30
CA ASP A 200 -19.12 14.71 18.62
C ASP A 200 -19.96 13.43 18.46
N MET A 201 -20.44 12.89 19.58
CA MET A 201 -21.18 11.62 19.66
C MET A 201 -22.40 11.55 18.73
N PRO A 202 -23.36 12.51 18.79
CA PRO A 202 -24.48 12.54 17.88
C PRO A 202 -24.07 12.53 16.40
N LYS A 203 -23.13 13.39 16.00
CA LYS A 203 -22.69 13.46 14.60
C LYS A 203 -21.95 12.20 14.17
N TYR A 204 -21.14 11.64 15.06
CA TYR A 204 -20.45 10.39 14.81
C TYR A 204 -21.41 9.23 14.59
N ALA A 205 -22.37 9.01 15.50
CA ALA A 205 -23.35 7.94 15.37
C ALA A 205 -24.20 8.10 14.08
N ALA A 206 -24.64 9.33 13.79
CA ALA A 206 -25.39 9.64 12.57
C ALA A 206 -24.55 9.44 11.30
N GLY A 207 -23.26 9.76 11.34
CA GLY A 207 -22.33 9.54 10.24
C GLY A 207 -22.01 8.07 10.04
N TYR A 208 -21.77 7.33 11.11
CA TYR A 208 -21.48 5.90 11.11
C TYR A 208 -22.61 5.09 10.46
N ALA A 209 -23.86 5.41 10.81
CA ALA A 209 -25.04 4.77 10.22
C ALA A 209 -25.17 5.00 8.70
N LYS A 210 -24.50 6.03 8.15
CA LYS A 210 -24.48 6.36 6.71
C LYS A 210 -23.28 5.78 5.97
N ILE A 211 -22.34 5.15 6.67
CA ILE A 211 -21.17 4.55 6.02
C ILE A 211 -21.64 3.42 5.10
N SER A 212 -21.18 3.49 3.85
CA SER A 212 -21.24 2.36 2.93
C SER A 212 -20.03 1.47 3.20
N TRP A 213 -20.27 0.17 3.35
CA TRP A 213 -19.25 -0.80 3.79
C TRP A 213 -18.75 -1.65 2.62
N THR A 214 -17.47 -2.01 2.66
CA THR A 214 -16.89 -3.03 1.78
C THR A 214 -17.49 -4.41 2.05
N THR A 215 -17.48 -5.30 1.04
CA THR A 215 -18.01 -6.67 1.13
C THR A 215 -17.03 -7.67 1.77
N SER A 216 -16.07 -7.19 2.56
CA SER A 216 -15.06 -8.00 3.27
C SER A 216 -15.64 -8.64 4.53
N PRO A 217 -15.11 -9.79 5.01
CA PRO A 217 -15.40 -10.29 6.35
C PRO A 217 -15.04 -9.30 7.47
N PHE A 218 -14.17 -8.32 7.18
CA PHE A 218 -13.79 -7.23 8.08
C PHE A 218 -14.09 -5.87 7.42
N PRO A 219 -15.36 -5.42 7.46
CA PRO A 219 -15.78 -4.28 6.65
C PRO A 219 -15.14 -2.96 7.09
N ASP A 220 -14.59 -2.26 6.11
CA ASP A 220 -14.19 -0.85 6.17
C ASP A 220 -15.13 0.04 5.33
N PRO A 221 -15.15 1.36 5.58
CA PRO A 221 -15.80 2.33 4.70
C PRO A 221 -15.32 2.20 3.26
N VAL A 222 -16.22 2.23 2.29
CA VAL A 222 -15.82 2.32 0.89
C VAL A 222 -15.09 3.65 0.65
N ASP A 223 -14.08 3.64 -0.24
CA ASP A 223 -13.50 4.89 -0.71
C ASP A 223 -14.57 5.66 -1.50
N ALA A 224 -14.74 6.95 -1.18
CA ALA A 224 -15.47 7.83 -2.07
C ALA A 224 -14.70 7.89 -3.39
N ALA A 225 -15.38 7.63 -4.52
CA ALA A 225 -14.74 7.74 -5.83
C ALA A 225 -14.07 9.11 -5.97
N SER A 226 -12.76 9.13 -6.20
CA SER A 226 -12.03 10.37 -6.42
C SER A 226 -12.68 11.10 -7.59
N PRO A 227 -13.05 12.39 -7.47
CA PRO A 227 -13.66 13.12 -8.57
C PRO A 227 -12.68 13.16 -9.73
N THR A 228 -13.00 12.46 -10.83
CA THR A 228 -12.24 12.56 -12.06
C THR A 228 -12.26 14.01 -12.50
N THR A 229 -11.11 14.67 -12.52
CA THR A 229 -10.99 16.02 -13.06
C THR A 229 -11.46 15.98 -14.51
N PRO A 230 -12.50 16.73 -14.91
CA PRO A 230 -12.91 16.79 -16.31
C PRO A 230 -11.73 17.30 -17.11
N THR A 231 -11.21 16.50 -18.03
CA THR A 231 -10.27 17.02 -19.04
C THR A 231 -11.02 18.02 -19.89
N THR A 232 -10.62 19.29 -19.83
CA THR A 232 -11.12 20.34 -20.72
C THR A 232 -11.02 19.83 -22.16
N PRO A 233 -12.12 19.84 -22.94
CA PRO A 233 -12.06 19.47 -24.35
C PRO A 233 -11.04 20.37 -25.04
N THR A 234 -9.97 19.80 -25.56
CA THR A 234 -9.05 20.53 -26.43
C THR A 234 -9.79 20.91 -27.70
N THR A 235 -9.88 22.21 -27.99
CA THR A 235 -10.40 22.73 -29.25
C THR A 235 -9.69 22.01 -30.42
N PRO A 236 -10.42 21.43 -31.39
CA PRO A 236 -9.82 20.82 -32.56
C PRO A 236 -8.95 21.85 -33.28
N THR A 237 -7.64 21.60 -33.37
CA THR A 237 -6.76 22.40 -34.22
C THR A 237 -7.13 22.15 -35.67
N THR A 238 -7.29 23.24 -36.44
CA THR A 238 -7.51 23.23 -37.88
C THR A 238 -6.47 22.33 -38.57
N PRO A 239 -6.89 21.41 -39.47
CA PRO A 239 -5.95 20.57 -40.21
C PRO A 239 -5.01 21.45 -41.04
N THR A 240 -3.70 21.33 -40.80
CA THR A 240 -2.70 21.89 -41.71
C THR A 240 -2.61 21.02 -42.96
N THR A 241 -2.46 21.68 -44.11
CA THR A 241 -2.29 21.06 -45.42
C THR A 241 -1.16 20.03 -45.40
N PRO A 242 -1.35 18.81 -45.93
CA PRO A 242 -0.32 17.79 -45.94
C PRO A 242 0.89 18.27 -46.74
N THR A 243 2.06 18.33 -46.11
CA THR A 243 3.33 18.44 -46.82
C THR A 243 3.64 17.11 -47.50
N THR A 244 4.21 17.20 -48.69
CA THR A 244 4.61 16.09 -49.55
C THR A 244 5.38 15.02 -48.76
N PRO A 245 5.04 13.72 -48.90
CA PRO A 245 5.74 12.65 -48.19
C PRO A 245 7.22 12.66 -48.53
N THR A 246 8.07 12.81 -47.52
CA THR A 246 9.49 12.48 -47.64
C THR A 246 9.62 10.95 -47.63
N THR A 247 10.48 10.44 -48.51
CA THR A 247 10.78 9.03 -48.68
C THR A 247 11.04 8.36 -47.32
N PRO A 248 10.37 7.23 -47.00
CA PRO A 248 10.61 6.51 -45.76
C PRO A 248 12.08 6.11 -45.71
N THR A 249 12.78 6.55 -44.66
CA THR A 249 14.04 5.92 -44.29
C THR A 249 13.72 4.50 -43.87
N THR A 250 14.43 3.55 -44.47
CA THR A 250 14.35 2.12 -44.15
C THR A 250 14.40 1.95 -42.64
N PRO A 251 13.41 1.28 -42.02
CA PRO A 251 13.47 0.97 -40.60
C PRO A 251 14.74 0.18 -40.34
N THR A 252 15.63 0.72 -39.51
CA THR A 252 16.67 -0.10 -38.89
C THR A 252 15.96 -1.13 -38.03
N THR A 253 16.11 -2.39 -38.42
CA THR A 253 15.71 -3.57 -37.66
C THR A 253 16.04 -3.35 -36.18
N PRO A 254 15.07 -3.42 -35.26
CA PRO A 254 15.37 -3.43 -33.83
C PRO A 254 16.38 -4.52 -33.54
N ALA A 255 17.43 -4.19 -32.77
CA ALA A 255 18.39 -5.16 -32.28
C ALA A 255 17.65 -6.36 -31.65
N PRO A 256 18.15 -7.60 -31.82
CA PRO A 256 17.43 -8.81 -31.44
C PRO A 256 16.99 -8.74 -29.97
N THR A 257 15.70 -9.00 -29.78
CA THR A 257 15.00 -9.04 -28.50
C THR A 257 15.76 -9.90 -27.50
N ALA A 258 16.10 -9.30 -26.37
CA ALA A 258 16.85 -9.94 -25.30
C ALA A 258 16.09 -11.15 -24.73
N GLY A 259 16.74 -12.31 -24.66
CA GLY A 259 16.32 -13.52 -23.96
C GLY A 259 15.25 -14.38 -24.67
N ALA A 260 15.46 -15.68 -24.90
CA ALA A 260 14.37 -16.63 -25.16
C ALA A 260 14.08 -17.42 -23.87
N VAL A 261 12.83 -17.79 -23.62
CA VAL A 261 12.46 -18.62 -22.46
C VAL A 261 11.72 -19.85 -22.95
N THR A 262 12.22 -21.02 -22.56
CA THR A 262 11.55 -22.31 -22.75
C THR A 262 11.17 -22.85 -21.38
N THR A 263 9.99 -23.46 -21.30
CA THR A 263 9.46 -24.01 -20.05
C THR A 263 8.88 -25.40 -20.32
N THR A 264 9.17 -26.34 -19.42
CA THR A 264 8.61 -27.69 -19.47
C THR A 264 8.11 -28.08 -18.09
N MET A 265 6.99 -28.80 -18.02
CA MET A 265 6.47 -29.34 -16.76
C MET A 265 7.16 -30.68 -16.49
N VAL A 266 7.66 -30.87 -15.27
CA VAL A 266 8.42 -32.08 -14.87
C VAL A 266 7.81 -32.81 -13.67
N SER A 267 6.72 -32.30 -13.10
CA SER A 267 5.95 -32.96 -12.04
C SER A 267 5.04 -34.07 -12.61
N ALA A 268 4.96 -35.20 -11.90
CA ALA A 268 3.96 -36.24 -12.17
C ALA A 268 2.57 -35.83 -11.66
N ALA A 269 1.52 -36.47 -12.16
CA ALA A 269 0.15 -36.25 -11.70
C ALA A 269 0.04 -36.47 -10.18
N GLY A 270 -0.68 -35.60 -9.49
CA GLY A 270 -0.83 -35.64 -8.03
C GLY A 270 0.38 -35.17 -7.22
N GLN A 271 1.46 -34.72 -7.86
CA GLN A 271 2.60 -34.07 -7.20
C GLN A 271 2.51 -32.55 -7.33
N PRO A 272 3.16 -31.79 -6.43
CA PRO A 272 3.29 -30.34 -6.58
C PRO A 272 3.85 -29.99 -7.95
N LEU A 273 3.28 -28.98 -8.60
CA LEU A 273 3.73 -28.51 -9.90
C LEU A 273 5.22 -28.18 -9.81
N LYS A 274 5.99 -28.69 -10.77
CA LYS A 274 7.40 -28.39 -10.95
C LYS A 274 7.65 -28.05 -12.41
N LEU A 275 8.32 -26.93 -12.64
CA LEU A 275 8.67 -26.45 -13.97
C LEU A 275 10.18 -26.47 -14.11
N ASP A 276 10.68 -26.87 -15.27
CA ASP A 276 12.04 -26.59 -15.72
C ASP A 276 11.99 -25.44 -16.72
N ILE A 277 12.64 -24.34 -16.36
CA ILE A 277 12.67 -23.09 -17.11
C ILE A 277 14.10 -22.84 -17.56
N THR A 278 14.30 -22.63 -18.86
CA THR A 278 15.60 -22.23 -19.44
C THR A 278 15.48 -20.83 -20.03
N LEU A 279 16.30 -19.90 -19.52
CA LEU A 279 16.50 -18.57 -20.08
C LEU A 279 17.75 -18.60 -20.95
N GLU A 280 17.58 -18.42 -22.25
CA GLU A 280 18.67 -18.30 -23.22
C GLU A 280 18.94 -16.82 -23.52
N GLN A 281 20.13 -16.34 -23.19
CA GLN A 281 20.55 -14.95 -23.43
C GLN A 281 21.56 -14.89 -24.57
N THR A 282 21.56 -13.77 -25.31
CA THR A 282 22.58 -13.53 -26.34
C THR A 282 23.94 -13.28 -25.67
N SER A 283 25.03 -13.71 -26.31
CA SER A 283 26.39 -13.45 -25.82
C SER A 283 26.66 -11.95 -25.62
N THR A 284 26.09 -11.10 -26.46
CA THR A 284 26.14 -9.64 -26.32
C THR A 284 25.46 -9.15 -25.04
N ALA A 285 24.29 -9.70 -24.69
CA ALA A 285 23.57 -9.31 -23.47
C ALA A 285 24.30 -9.75 -22.20
N VAL A 286 24.94 -10.93 -22.24
CA VAL A 286 25.77 -11.46 -21.15
C VAL A 286 27.05 -10.62 -20.99
N ALA A 287 27.71 -10.23 -22.09
CA ALA A 287 28.89 -9.38 -22.03
C ALA A 287 28.57 -7.96 -21.53
N ALA A 288 27.37 -7.44 -21.81
CA ALA A 288 26.94 -6.11 -21.39
C ALA A 288 26.54 -6.02 -19.91
N SER A 289 26.37 -7.14 -19.20
CA SER A 289 25.92 -7.15 -17.81
C SER A 289 26.37 -8.42 -17.10
N GLU A 290 27.16 -8.26 -16.04
CA GLU A 290 27.75 -9.37 -15.31
C GLU A 290 26.75 -10.18 -14.48
N LYS A 291 25.61 -9.58 -14.12
CA LYS A 291 24.61 -10.17 -13.22
C LYS A 291 23.21 -10.16 -13.81
N THR A 292 22.46 -11.23 -13.55
CA THR A 292 21.05 -11.37 -13.86
C THR A 292 20.27 -11.68 -12.58
N SER A 293 19.10 -11.05 -12.42
CA SER A 293 18.08 -11.44 -11.46
C SER A 293 16.86 -11.98 -12.21
N VAL A 294 16.16 -12.95 -11.60
CA VAL A 294 15.03 -13.66 -12.19
C VAL A 294 13.86 -13.71 -11.22
N TRP A 295 12.67 -13.51 -11.75
CA TRP A 295 11.40 -13.56 -11.04
C TRP A 295 10.48 -14.60 -11.66
N ILE A 296 9.84 -15.36 -10.78
CA ILE A 296 8.77 -16.29 -11.11
C ILE A 296 7.58 -15.87 -10.26
N ALA A 297 6.42 -15.68 -10.88
CA ALA A 297 5.23 -15.21 -10.19
C ALA A 297 4.00 -16.04 -10.54
N ALA A 298 3.13 -16.27 -9.57
CA ALA A 298 1.79 -16.79 -9.75
C ALA A 298 0.80 -15.62 -9.73
N ARG A 299 0.02 -15.48 -10.79
CA ARG A 299 -1.11 -14.56 -10.89
C ARG A 299 -2.39 -15.36 -10.67
N ILE A 300 -3.21 -14.91 -9.74
CA ILE A 300 -4.60 -15.35 -9.61
C ILE A 300 -5.46 -14.26 -10.25
N PRO A 301 -6.07 -14.51 -11.42
CA PRO A 301 -6.88 -13.50 -12.09
C PRO A 301 -8.10 -13.11 -11.26
N ALA A 302 -8.55 -11.87 -11.40
CA ALA A 302 -9.85 -11.45 -10.89
C ALA A 302 -10.95 -12.36 -11.46
N ASN A 303 -11.62 -13.10 -10.59
CA ASN A 303 -12.67 -14.06 -10.98
C ASN A 303 -14.05 -13.70 -10.42
N GLY A 304 -14.16 -12.57 -9.69
CA GLY A 304 -15.42 -12.04 -9.17
C GLY A 304 -16.04 -12.84 -8.02
N LEU A 305 -15.52 -14.03 -7.69
CA LEU A 305 -16.01 -14.88 -6.60
C LEU A 305 -15.11 -14.79 -5.36
N PHE A 306 -13.79 -14.87 -5.55
CA PHE A 306 -12.81 -14.87 -4.46
C PHE A 306 -11.84 -13.69 -4.56
N PHE A 307 -11.60 -13.19 -5.77
CA PHE A 307 -10.68 -12.08 -6.03
C PHE A 307 -11.35 -11.07 -6.95
N THR A 308 -11.49 -9.82 -6.48
CA THR A 308 -12.03 -8.69 -7.25
C THR A 308 -10.97 -8.01 -8.13
N THR A 309 -9.70 -8.26 -7.85
CA THR A 309 -8.54 -7.79 -8.61
C THR A 309 -7.55 -8.93 -8.78
N ASP A 310 -6.65 -8.82 -9.74
CA ASP A 310 -5.56 -9.78 -9.89
C ASP A 310 -4.67 -9.76 -8.65
N VAL A 311 -4.35 -10.94 -8.13
CA VAL A 311 -3.43 -11.11 -7.01
C VAL A 311 -2.15 -11.76 -7.51
N TRP A 312 -1.01 -11.20 -7.13
CA TRP A 312 0.31 -11.66 -7.58
C TRP A 312 1.14 -12.12 -6.38
N PHE A 313 1.62 -13.36 -6.46
CA PHE A 313 2.57 -13.95 -5.53
C PHE A 313 3.86 -14.24 -6.28
N PHE A 314 4.99 -13.91 -5.67
CA PHE A 314 6.32 -14.16 -6.22
C PHE A 314 6.93 -15.36 -5.51
N ARG A 315 7.50 -16.27 -6.30
CA ARG A 315 8.17 -17.45 -5.80
C ARG A 315 9.64 -17.12 -5.52
N LYS A 316 10.03 -17.22 -4.25
CA LYS A 316 11.44 -17.36 -3.85
C LYS A 316 11.87 -18.82 -3.96
N ALA A 317 13.16 -19.09 -3.74
CA ALA A 317 13.66 -20.45 -3.73
C ALA A 317 12.92 -21.38 -2.74
N ASP A 318 12.42 -20.82 -1.63
CA ASP A 318 11.87 -21.56 -0.49
C ASP A 318 10.46 -21.14 -0.06
N SER A 319 9.91 -20.06 -0.60
CA SER A 319 8.65 -19.47 -0.08
C SER A 319 7.91 -18.63 -1.12
N TRP A 320 6.63 -18.38 -0.84
CA TRP A 320 5.80 -17.42 -1.56
C TRP A 320 5.73 -16.10 -0.82
N VAL A 321 5.90 -15.01 -1.55
CA VAL A 321 5.85 -13.65 -1.00
C VAL A 321 5.07 -12.74 -1.94
N GLN A 322 4.27 -11.84 -1.40
CA GLN A 322 3.69 -10.76 -2.19
C GLN A 322 4.76 -9.68 -2.40
N LEU A 323 4.86 -9.12 -3.61
CA LEU A 323 5.80 -8.03 -3.86
C LEU A 323 5.39 -6.82 -3.02
N VAL A 324 6.28 -6.43 -2.11
CA VAL A 324 6.24 -5.13 -1.43
C VAL A 324 7.32 -4.28 -2.10
N LEU A 325 6.89 -3.40 -3.00
CA LEU A 325 7.75 -2.35 -3.54
C LEU A 325 8.27 -1.46 -2.39
N PRO A 326 9.48 -0.88 -2.50
CA PRO A 326 10.20 -0.58 -3.74
C PRO A 326 11.31 -1.57 -4.11
N ASN A 327 11.50 -2.66 -3.36
CA ASN A 327 12.67 -3.54 -3.54
C ASN A 327 12.29 -4.87 -4.23
N PRO A 328 12.15 -4.90 -5.56
CA PRO A 328 11.76 -6.12 -6.27
C PRO A 328 12.77 -7.26 -6.12
N GLU A 329 14.04 -6.97 -5.80
CA GLU A 329 15.06 -8.00 -5.57
C GLU A 329 14.73 -8.87 -4.34
N THR A 330 13.95 -8.36 -3.37
CA THR A 330 13.54 -9.14 -2.18
C THR A 330 12.64 -10.33 -2.52
N VAL A 331 11.98 -10.27 -3.68
CA VAL A 331 11.07 -11.31 -4.18
C VAL A 331 11.57 -12.00 -5.45
N ALA A 332 12.83 -11.76 -5.83
CA ALA A 332 13.45 -12.52 -6.92
C ALA A 332 13.59 -13.99 -6.53
N TYR A 333 13.31 -14.88 -7.47
CA TYR A 333 13.59 -16.31 -7.32
C TYR A 333 15.10 -16.56 -7.22
N SER A 334 15.88 -15.83 -8.01
CA SER A 334 17.33 -15.80 -7.94
C SER A 334 17.79 -14.38 -8.22
N SER A 335 18.56 -13.80 -7.31
CA SER A 335 19.00 -12.40 -7.38
C SER A 335 20.49 -12.32 -7.67
N GLN A 336 20.88 -11.44 -8.59
CA GLN A 336 22.27 -11.07 -8.88
C GLN A 336 23.19 -12.30 -9.12
N ILE A 337 22.68 -13.31 -9.82
CA ILE A 337 23.48 -14.47 -10.23
C ILE A 337 24.35 -14.11 -11.43
N PRO A 338 25.50 -14.78 -11.65
CA PRO A 338 26.32 -14.56 -12.83
C PRO A 338 25.49 -14.73 -14.12
N SER A 339 25.56 -13.73 -15.01
CA SER A 339 24.93 -13.83 -16.32
C SER A 339 25.56 -14.96 -17.14
N ALA A 340 24.72 -15.74 -17.82
CA ALA A 340 25.15 -16.79 -18.73
C ALA A 340 24.24 -16.82 -19.96
N THR A 341 24.75 -17.36 -21.06
CA THR A 341 23.98 -17.56 -22.30
C THR A 341 22.85 -18.56 -22.12
N SER A 342 22.93 -19.44 -21.11
CA SER A 342 21.87 -20.33 -20.69
C SER A 342 21.81 -20.39 -19.17
N LEU A 343 20.67 -20.03 -18.59
CA LEU A 343 20.37 -20.14 -17.17
C LEU A 343 19.18 -21.06 -16.98
N LYS A 344 19.28 -22.01 -16.03
CA LYS A 344 18.24 -23.01 -15.76
C LYS A 344 17.68 -22.85 -14.35
N PHE A 345 16.37 -22.95 -14.24
CA PHE A 345 15.64 -22.82 -12.98
C PHE A 345 14.60 -23.93 -12.86
N SER A 346 14.47 -24.53 -11.67
CA SER A 346 13.53 -25.63 -11.43
C SER A 346 12.59 -25.35 -10.23
N PRO A 347 11.75 -24.30 -10.28
CA PRO A 347 10.83 -23.97 -9.19
C PRO A 347 9.79 -25.08 -8.94
N SER A 348 9.44 -25.28 -7.68
CA SER A 348 8.27 -26.06 -7.24
C SER A 348 7.23 -25.13 -6.61
N PHE A 349 5.94 -25.40 -6.83
CA PHE A 349 4.84 -24.46 -6.57
C PHE A 349 3.92 -24.85 -5.41
N ASP A 350 4.35 -25.78 -4.55
CA ASP A 350 3.68 -26.29 -3.34
C ASP A 350 2.29 -26.95 -3.54
N LEU A 351 1.54 -26.57 -4.58
CA LEU A 351 0.24 -27.08 -4.98
C LEU A 351 0.33 -27.93 -6.25
N THR A 352 -0.62 -28.85 -6.43
CA THR A 352 -0.67 -29.68 -7.64
C THR A 352 -1.16 -28.88 -8.85
N THR A 353 -0.96 -29.44 -10.05
CA THR A 353 -1.48 -28.86 -11.30
C THR A 353 -3.00 -28.67 -11.26
N ASP A 354 -3.73 -29.60 -10.63
CA ASP A 354 -5.20 -29.56 -10.56
C ASP A 354 -5.68 -28.46 -9.61
N ASP A 355 -5.02 -28.31 -8.45
CA ASP A 355 -5.31 -27.24 -7.49
C ASP A 355 -5.12 -25.87 -8.14
N LEU A 356 -3.99 -25.66 -8.81
CA LEU A 356 -3.67 -24.39 -9.47
C LEU A 356 -4.67 -24.07 -10.60
N ARG A 357 -5.12 -25.09 -11.35
CA ARG A 357 -6.15 -24.90 -12.38
C ARG A 357 -7.52 -24.57 -11.79
N ALA A 358 -7.88 -25.12 -10.64
CA ALA A 358 -9.15 -24.82 -9.98
C ALA A 358 -9.28 -23.32 -9.62
N PHE A 359 -8.15 -22.65 -9.35
CA PHE A 359 -8.08 -21.21 -9.11
C PHE A 359 -7.71 -20.38 -10.34
N ASN A 360 -7.60 -20.99 -11.52
CA ASN A 360 -7.16 -20.35 -12.77
C ASN A 360 -5.82 -19.61 -12.63
N VAL A 361 -4.89 -20.18 -11.84
CA VAL A 361 -3.57 -19.58 -11.61
C VAL A 361 -2.75 -19.60 -12.90
N GLU A 362 -2.04 -18.51 -13.16
CA GLU A 362 -1.12 -18.35 -14.27
C GLU A 362 0.30 -18.13 -13.74
N ILE A 363 1.29 -18.85 -14.27
CA ILE A 363 2.69 -18.63 -13.89
C ILE A 363 3.37 -17.72 -14.92
N TYR A 364 4.04 -16.69 -14.43
CA TYR A 364 4.78 -15.71 -15.21
C TYR A 364 6.27 -15.78 -14.92
N PHE A 365 7.07 -15.41 -15.92
CA PHE A 365 8.53 -15.30 -15.81
C PHE A 365 9.00 -13.91 -16.23
N GLY A 366 10.02 -13.40 -15.55
CA GLY A 366 10.72 -12.19 -15.95
C GLY A 366 12.14 -12.16 -15.41
N TYR A 367 12.97 -11.32 -16.01
CA TYR A 367 14.35 -11.18 -15.59
C TYR A 367 14.83 -9.73 -15.77
N LYS A 368 15.94 -9.41 -15.11
CA LYS A 368 16.59 -8.10 -15.18
C LYS A 368 18.08 -8.34 -15.15
N ASN A 369 18.79 -7.75 -16.11
CA ASN A 369 20.25 -7.69 -16.08
C ASN A 369 20.68 -6.46 -15.26
N SER A 370 21.83 -6.49 -14.61
CA SER A 370 22.32 -5.42 -13.70
C SER A 370 22.23 -4.01 -14.31
N ASN A 371 22.39 -3.90 -15.61
CA ASN A 371 22.43 -2.64 -16.36
C ASN A 371 21.12 -2.39 -17.14
N GLY A 372 20.13 -3.27 -17.01
CA GLY A 372 18.92 -3.27 -17.82
C GLY A 372 17.64 -2.97 -17.03
N SER A 373 16.59 -2.63 -17.77
CA SER A 373 15.22 -2.63 -17.27
C SER A 373 14.73 -4.07 -17.06
N PHE A 374 13.69 -4.24 -16.24
CA PHE A 374 13.00 -5.51 -16.11
C PHE A 374 12.37 -5.92 -17.46
N ILE A 375 12.55 -7.18 -17.83
CA ILE A 375 12.04 -7.78 -19.06
C ILE A 375 11.05 -8.87 -18.66
N SER A 376 9.76 -8.60 -18.88
CA SER A 376 8.71 -9.61 -18.75
C SER A 376 8.75 -10.57 -19.94
N LYS A 377 8.64 -11.87 -19.65
CA LYS A 377 8.46 -12.92 -20.65
C LYS A 377 7.03 -13.42 -20.75
N GLY A 378 6.13 -12.82 -19.97
CA GLY A 378 4.72 -13.20 -19.97
C GLY A 378 4.46 -14.54 -19.28
N LYS A 379 3.33 -15.13 -19.63
CA LYS A 379 2.84 -16.39 -19.09
C LYS A 379 3.66 -17.57 -19.62
N ILE A 380 4.16 -18.40 -18.71
CA ILE A 380 4.92 -19.62 -18.99
C ILE A 380 4.19 -20.90 -18.60
N TRP A 381 3.10 -20.80 -17.84
CA TRP A 381 2.16 -21.89 -17.55
C TRP A 381 0.75 -21.34 -17.33
#